data_AF-A0A9E0ZSY5-F1
#
_entry.id   AF-A0A9E0ZSY5-F1
#
_cell.length_a   1.000
_cell.length_b   1.000
_cell.length_c   1.000
_cell.angle_alpha   90.00
_cell.angle_beta   90.00
_cell.angle_gamma   90.00
#
_symmetry.space_group_name_H-M   'P 1'
#
loop_
_entity.id
_entity.type
_entity.pdbx_description
1 polymer ?
#
loop_
_entity_poly.entity_id
_entity_poly.type
_entity_poly.pdbx_seq_one_letter_code
_entity_poly.pdbx_strand_id
1 'polypeptide(L)'
;MVNVKDVQLGTTTRKSFAKINEVMKMPNLIEVQKKSYQWFLDEGLKEVFRDIGSITDNSEKLILDFIDYSMDDDPKYSISECKARDVTYSKALKLQARLRNTETGEVKESTIYCGDLPLMTDAGTFVINGAERCIVSQLVRSPGVYYAMDHDKTGKELYTNTVIPNRGAWLEYETDANDIFYVRIDKNRKIYITTFLRSLGLGTDEEIREYFGDDEMLEATIEKDLTKNVEEALLEVYKKLRPGEPPTVDTAKAHLEGLLFDPRRYDLSRVGRYKYNKKLGMVERLTGQILAQPVISPLGST
;
A
#
# COMPACT_ATOMS: atom_id res chain seq x y z
N MET A 1 -42.97 -38.18 14.48
CA MET A 1 -41.91 -38.16 15.52
C MET A 1 -40.97 -37.01 15.22
N VAL A 2 -40.72 -36.13 16.18
CA VAL A 2 -39.70 -35.09 16.01
C VAL A 2 -38.35 -35.80 16.02
N ASN A 3 -37.53 -35.59 14.98
CA ASN A 3 -36.20 -36.22 14.89
C ASN A 3 -35.28 -35.51 15.87
N VAL A 4 -35.22 -36.01 17.11
CA VAL A 4 -34.41 -35.45 18.20
C VAL A 4 -33.06 -36.13 18.18
N LYS A 5 -31.99 -35.33 18.12
CA LYS A 5 -30.60 -35.80 18.12
C LYS A 5 -29.93 -35.40 19.42
N ASP A 6 -29.20 -36.32 20.05
CA ASP A 6 -28.36 -35.99 21.19
C ASP A 6 -27.04 -35.37 20.71
N VAL A 7 -26.70 -34.19 21.22
CA VAL A 7 -25.47 -33.45 20.88
C VAL A 7 -24.64 -33.27 22.14
N GLN A 8 -23.40 -33.78 22.12
CA GLN A 8 -22.47 -33.61 23.23
C GLN A 8 -21.84 -32.21 23.19
N LEU A 9 -22.00 -31.44 24.26
CA LEU A 9 -21.42 -30.11 24.43
C LEU A 9 -20.57 -30.10 25.70
N GLY A 10 -19.27 -30.32 25.54
CA GLY A 10 -18.34 -30.47 26.67
C GLY A 10 -18.69 -31.70 27.51
N THR A 11 -19.02 -31.49 28.79
CA THR A 11 -19.39 -32.55 29.72
C THR A 11 -20.89 -32.91 29.69
N THR A 12 -21.73 -32.14 29.02
CA THR A 12 -23.20 -32.30 29.06
C THR A 12 -23.77 -32.69 27.69
N THR A 13 -24.70 -33.64 27.67
CA THR A 13 -25.46 -34.01 26.46
C THR A 13 -26.74 -33.18 26.38
N ARG A 14 -26.97 -32.51 25.24
CA ARG A 14 -28.16 -31.70 24.98
C ARG A 14 -28.99 -32.29 23.84
N LYS A 15 -30.31 -32.37 24.04
CA LYS A 15 -31.26 -32.75 22.98
C LYS A 15 -31.41 -31.61 21.97
N SER A 16 -31.06 -31.87 20.72
CA SER A 16 -31.20 -30.96 19.59
C SER A 16 -32.39 -31.36 18.72
N PHE A 17 -33.20 -30.37 18.36
CA PHE A 17 -34.34 -30.52 17.44
C PHE A 17 -34.01 -29.99 16.04
N ALA A 18 -32.71 -29.75 15.77
CA ALA A 18 -32.25 -29.22 14.50
C ALA A 18 -32.57 -30.17 13.34
N LYS A 19 -33.26 -29.65 12.32
CA LYS A 19 -33.67 -30.40 11.13
C LYS A 19 -32.58 -30.41 10.04
N ILE A 20 -31.64 -29.48 10.12
CA ILE A 20 -30.54 -29.31 9.16
C ILE A 20 -29.30 -30.03 9.72
N ASN A 21 -28.52 -30.67 8.85
CA ASN A 21 -27.24 -31.27 9.22
C ASN A 21 -26.14 -30.21 9.15
N GLU A 22 -25.32 -30.10 10.20
CA GLU A 22 -24.12 -29.26 10.18
C GLU A 22 -23.05 -29.92 9.29
N VAL A 23 -22.68 -29.23 8.21
CA VAL A 23 -21.71 -29.74 7.21
C VAL A 23 -20.27 -29.40 7.61
N MET A 24 -20.08 -28.38 8.44
CA MET A 24 -18.79 -27.90 8.91
C MET A 24 -18.86 -27.58 10.41
N LYS A 25 -17.79 -27.92 11.14
CA LYS A 25 -17.66 -27.56 12.55
C LYS A 25 -17.35 -26.08 12.71
N MET A 26 -17.76 -25.50 13.84
CA MET A 26 -17.40 -24.13 14.20
C MET A 26 -15.86 -23.99 14.24
N PRO A 27 -15.27 -23.04 13.51
CA PRO A 27 -13.84 -22.76 13.61
C PRO A 27 -13.50 -22.15 14.97
N ASN A 28 -12.21 -22.04 15.26
CA ASN A 28 -11.77 -21.30 16.44
C ASN A 28 -12.08 -19.80 16.25
N LEU A 29 -12.92 -19.25 17.13
CA LEU A 29 -13.41 -17.87 17.00
C LEU A 29 -12.34 -16.80 17.21
N ILE A 30 -11.25 -17.12 17.91
CA ILE A 30 -10.10 -16.22 18.12
C ILE A 30 -8.94 -16.51 17.14
N GLU A 31 -9.15 -17.42 16.20
CA GLU A 31 -8.12 -17.86 15.25
C GLU A 31 -7.57 -16.71 14.41
N VAL A 32 -8.41 -15.73 14.04
CA VAL A 32 -7.98 -14.55 13.27
C VAL A 32 -6.88 -13.79 13.99
N GLN A 33 -7.00 -13.59 15.29
CA GLN A 33 -6.00 -12.89 16.11
C GLN A 33 -4.71 -13.70 16.19
N LYS A 34 -4.82 -14.99 16.53
CA LYS A 34 -3.65 -15.86 16.70
C LYS A 34 -2.89 -16.06 15.39
N LYS A 35 -3.59 -16.31 14.28
CA LYS A 35 -2.97 -16.48 12.95
C LYS A 35 -2.30 -15.20 12.46
N SER A 36 -2.94 -14.04 12.64
CA SER A 36 -2.37 -12.75 12.22
C SER A 36 -1.05 -12.47 12.95
N TYR A 37 -1.02 -12.67 14.27
CA TYR A 37 0.18 -12.43 15.05
C TYR A 37 1.27 -13.48 14.80
N GLN A 38 0.90 -14.75 14.61
CA GLN A 38 1.85 -15.81 14.23
C GLN A 38 2.52 -15.50 12.88
N TRP A 39 1.71 -15.11 11.87
CA TRP A 39 2.24 -14.68 10.57
C TRP A 39 3.17 -13.46 10.71
N PHE A 40 2.81 -12.48 11.55
CA PHE A 40 3.65 -11.32 11.81
C PHE A 40 5.03 -11.71 12.36
N LEU A 41 5.08 -12.66 13.29
CA LEU A 41 6.34 -13.20 13.79
C LEU A 41 7.09 -13.93 12.67
N ASP A 42 6.47 -14.95 12.06
CA ASP A 42 7.18 -15.87 11.16
C ASP A 42 7.65 -15.21 9.85
N GLU A 43 6.80 -14.37 9.26
CA GLU A 43 7.01 -13.78 7.93
C GLU A 43 7.08 -12.24 8.00
N GLY A 44 6.14 -11.60 8.68
CA GLY A 44 5.96 -10.14 8.65
C GLY A 44 7.20 -9.36 9.11
N LEU A 45 7.86 -9.78 10.20
CA LEU A 45 9.10 -9.15 10.66
C LEU A 45 10.21 -9.25 9.62
N LYS A 46 10.34 -10.40 8.95
CA LYS A 46 11.35 -10.59 7.90
C LYS A 46 11.06 -9.71 6.69
N GLU A 47 9.79 -9.56 6.32
CA GLU A 47 9.38 -8.65 5.24
C GLU A 47 9.75 -7.20 5.56
N VAL A 48 9.50 -6.75 6.80
CA VAL A 48 9.85 -5.38 7.23
C VAL A 48 11.37 -5.14 7.16
N PHE A 49 12.18 -6.07 7.65
CA PHE A 49 13.64 -5.91 7.58
C PHE A 49 14.18 -5.96 6.14
N ARG A 50 13.54 -6.74 5.26
CA ARG A 50 13.86 -6.75 3.83
C ARG A 50 13.46 -5.44 3.13
N ASP A 51 12.34 -4.82 3.51
CA ASP A 51 11.89 -3.53 2.93
C ASP A 51 12.83 -2.38 3.29
N ILE A 52 13.36 -2.37 4.51
CA ILE A 52 14.40 -1.40 4.91
C ILE A 52 15.65 -1.57 4.04
N GLY A 53 15.99 -2.81 3.70
CA GLY A 53 17.13 -3.15 2.86
C GLY A 53 18.46 -2.77 3.51
N SER A 54 19.48 -2.60 2.67
CA SER A 54 20.80 -2.14 3.12
C SER A 54 20.78 -0.65 3.43
N ILE A 55 21.27 -0.28 4.62
CA ILE A 55 21.45 1.11 5.01
C ILE A 55 22.89 1.50 4.69
N THR A 56 23.03 2.53 3.85
CA THR A 56 24.32 3.04 3.43
C THR A 56 24.56 4.41 4.05
N ASP A 57 25.77 4.65 4.54
CA ASP A 57 26.19 5.98 5.00
C ASP A 57 26.24 6.98 3.83
N ASN A 58 26.18 8.29 4.13
CA ASN A 58 26.24 9.37 3.14
C ASN A 58 27.49 9.31 2.24
N SER A 59 28.57 8.70 2.72
CA SER A 59 29.81 8.53 1.97
C SER A 59 29.86 7.25 1.12
N GLU A 60 28.83 6.40 1.18
CA GLU A 60 28.77 5.07 0.53
C GLU A 60 29.87 4.07 0.94
N LYS A 61 30.54 4.34 2.06
CA LYS A 61 31.66 3.54 2.59
C LYS A 61 31.24 2.42 3.52
N LEU A 62 30.18 2.64 4.27
CA LEU A 62 29.67 1.72 5.27
C LEU A 62 28.28 1.27 4.85
N ILE A 63 28.11 -0.04 4.73
CA ILE A 63 26.85 -0.68 4.36
C ILE A 63 26.43 -1.59 5.50
N LEU A 64 25.24 -1.36 6.06
CA LEU A 64 24.64 -2.17 7.10
C LEU A 64 23.52 -3.04 6.48
N ASP A 65 23.70 -4.35 6.54
CA ASP A 65 22.75 -5.35 6.09
C ASP A 65 22.08 -6.04 7.28
N PHE A 66 20.76 -6.23 7.20
CA PHE A 66 20.03 -7.06 8.15
C PHE A 66 19.99 -8.51 7.64
N ILE A 67 20.43 -9.46 8.48
CA ILE A 67 20.49 -10.88 8.11
C ILE A 67 19.23 -11.59 8.60
N ASP A 68 19.01 -11.56 9.92
CA ASP A 68 17.90 -12.26 10.57
C ASP A 68 17.56 -11.61 11.92
N TYR A 69 16.53 -12.11 12.57
CA TYR A 69 16.20 -11.76 13.95
C TYR A 69 16.05 -13.01 14.82
N SER A 70 16.24 -12.87 16.12
CA SER A 70 15.95 -13.92 17.08
C SER A 70 15.20 -13.40 18.31
N MET A 71 14.40 -14.29 18.89
CA MET A 71 13.60 -14.09 20.11
C MET A 71 13.71 -15.33 21.00
N ASP A 72 14.95 -15.81 21.15
CA ASP A 72 15.25 -17.09 21.81
C ASP A 72 15.05 -17.02 23.32
N ASP A 73 15.19 -15.82 23.90
CA ASP A 73 15.02 -15.63 25.34
C ASP A 73 13.57 -15.90 25.74
N ASP A 74 13.39 -16.55 26.89
CA ASP A 74 12.07 -16.69 27.50
C ASP A 74 11.53 -15.33 27.94
N PRO A 75 10.20 -15.17 28.02
CA PRO A 75 9.61 -13.94 28.54
C PRO A 75 10.12 -13.68 29.96
N LYS A 76 10.45 -12.42 30.27
CA LYS A 76 11.04 -12.04 31.57
C LYS A 76 10.16 -12.43 32.76
N TYR A 77 8.84 -12.46 32.56
CA TYR A 77 7.84 -12.76 33.56
C TYR A 77 6.69 -13.57 32.95
N SER A 78 6.00 -14.34 33.78
CA SER A 78 4.73 -14.97 33.41
C SER A 78 3.59 -13.95 33.26
N ILE A 79 2.53 -14.32 32.55
CA ILE A 79 1.33 -13.47 32.35
C ILE A 79 0.75 -13.00 33.70
N SER A 80 0.69 -13.87 34.71
CA SER A 80 0.20 -13.54 36.05
C SER A 80 1.10 -12.53 36.78
N GLU A 81 2.41 -12.67 36.66
CA GLU A 81 3.36 -11.73 37.25
C GLU A 81 3.32 -10.37 36.57
N CYS A 82 3.17 -10.34 35.23
CA CYS A 82 3.00 -9.11 34.49
C CYS A 82 1.80 -8.29 34.98
N LYS A 83 0.66 -8.98 35.18
CA LYS A 83 -0.57 -8.37 35.74
C LYS A 83 -0.40 -7.89 37.18
N ALA A 84 0.34 -8.62 38.00
CA ALA A 84 0.53 -8.27 39.42
C ALA A 84 1.54 -7.14 39.66
N ARG A 85 2.51 -6.97 38.75
CA ARG A 85 3.62 -6.00 38.87
C ARG A 85 3.49 -4.79 37.95
N ASP A 86 2.36 -4.65 37.26
CA ASP A 86 2.12 -3.58 36.27
C ASP A 86 3.19 -3.49 35.16
N VAL A 87 3.72 -4.65 34.73
CA VAL A 87 4.71 -4.74 33.65
C VAL A 87 4.11 -5.36 32.37
N THR A 88 4.81 -5.21 31.25
CA THR A 88 4.40 -5.74 29.94
C THR A 88 4.89 -7.17 29.75
N TYR A 89 4.06 -8.04 29.17
CA TYR A 89 4.44 -9.40 28.78
C TYR A 89 5.13 -9.36 27.40
N SER A 90 6.45 -9.54 27.39
CA SER A 90 7.28 -9.36 26.20
C SER A 90 8.51 -10.27 26.16
N LYS A 91 9.11 -10.38 24.97
CA LYS A 91 10.40 -11.03 24.72
C LYS A 91 11.41 -10.04 24.15
N ALA A 92 12.68 -10.25 24.44
CA ALA A 92 13.76 -9.47 23.84
C ALA A 92 13.89 -9.81 22.34
N LEU A 93 13.75 -8.81 21.48
CA LEU A 93 14.03 -8.89 20.05
C LEU A 93 15.49 -8.52 19.80
N LYS A 94 16.25 -9.48 19.25
CA LYS A 94 17.64 -9.30 18.84
C LYS A 94 17.72 -9.40 17.33
N LEU A 95 18.47 -8.51 16.69
CA LEU A 95 18.73 -8.53 15.25
C LEU A 95 20.17 -8.92 14.98
N GLN A 96 20.37 -9.77 13.97
CA GLN A 96 21.69 -10.05 13.43
C GLN A 96 21.94 -9.09 12.26
N ALA A 97 22.92 -8.21 12.43
CA ALA A 97 23.29 -7.24 11.43
C ALA A 97 24.75 -7.43 10.99
N ARG A 98 25.02 -7.13 9.73
CA ARG A 98 26.34 -7.18 9.12
C ARG A 98 26.72 -5.79 8.66
N LEU A 99 27.81 -5.27 9.21
CA LEU A 99 28.43 -4.04 8.75
C LEU A 99 29.58 -4.38 7.81
N ARG A 100 29.50 -3.91 6.56
CA ARG A 100 30.56 -4.02 5.57
C ARG A 100 31.18 -2.65 5.35
N ASN A 101 32.50 -2.58 5.47
CA ASN A 101 33.29 -1.44 5.01
C ASN A 101 33.79 -1.72 3.59
N THR A 102 33.36 -0.91 2.63
CA THR A 102 33.71 -1.08 1.21
C THR A 102 35.14 -0.66 0.90
N GLU A 103 35.77 0.18 1.73
CA GLU A 103 37.16 0.62 1.56
C GLU A 103 38.17 -0.42 2.05
N THR A 104 37.92 -1.02 3.23
CA THR A 104 38.82 -2.01 3.83
C THR A 104 38.46 -3.45 3.47
N GLY A 105 37.24 -3.68 2.96
CA GLY A 105 36.69 -5.02 2.77
C GLY A 105 36.33 -5.73 4.08
N GLU A 106 36.44 -5.06 5.23
CA GLU A 106 36.15 -5.64 6.54
C GLU A 106 34.64 -5.87 6.70
N VAL A 107 34.29 -7.07 7.18
CA VAL A 107 32.91 -7.46 7.47
C VAL A 107 32.81 -7.80 8.95
N LYS A 108 31.93 -7.09 9.67
CA LYS A 108 31.63 -7.35 11.08
C LYS A 108 30.17 -7.76 11.21
N GLU A 109 29.95 -8.92 11.80
CA GLU A 109 28.62 -9.38 12.17
C GLU A 109 28.41 -9.20 13.66
N SER A 110 27.27 -8.64 14.04
CA SER A 110 26.92 -8.43 15.44
C SER A 110 25.44 -8.71 15.67
N THR A 111 25.15 -9.19 16.87
CA THR A 111 23.78 -9.32 17.36
C THR A 111 23.46 -8.10 18.21
N ILE A 112 22.44 -7.34 17.80
CA ILE A 112 22.04 -6.06 18.38
C ILE A 112 20.69 -6.24 19.06
N TYR A 113 20.56 -5.82 20.30
CA TYR A 113 19.26 -5.75 20.98
C TYR A 113 18.47 -4.55 20.45
N CYS A 114 17.26 -4.80 19.94
CA CYS A 114 16.42 -3.76 19.36
C CYS A 114 15.27 -3.31 20.27
N GLY A 115 14.91 -4.13 21.25
CA GLY A 115 13.84 -3.80 22.19
C GLY A 115 13.09 -5.04 22.66
N ASP A 116 12.09 -4.81 23.50
CA ASP A 116 11.18 -5.85 23.96
C ASP A 116 9.91 -5.84 23.08
N LEU A 117 9.58 -6.96 22.45
CA LEU A 117 8.36 -7.14 21.66
C LEU A 117 7.24 -7.74 22.53
N PRO A 118 6.08 -7.07 22.69
CA PRO A 118 4.95 -7.62 23.43
C PRO A 118 4.43 -8.90 22.78
N LEU A 119 4.23 -9.95 23.58
CA LEU A 119 3.75 -11.25 23.12
C LEU A 119 2.23 -11.40 23.29
N MET A 120 1.60 -12.07 22.34
CA MET A 120 0.19 -12.46 22.43
C MET A 120 0.03 -13.65 23.39
N THR A 121 -0.95 -13.56 24.28
CA THR A 121 -1.35 -14.65 25.19
C THR A 121 -2.14 -15.73 24.45
N ASP A 122 -2.37 -16.88 25.10
CA ASP A 122 -3.21 -17.94 24.54
C ASP A 122 -4.65 -17.53 24.26
N ALA A 123 -5.15 -16.52 24.96
CA ALA A 123 -6.48 -15.96 24.79
C ALA A 123 -6.59 -14.99 23.60
N GLY A 124 -5.48 -14.66 22.93
CA GLY A 124 -5.45 -13.68 21.83
C GLY A 124 -5.40 -12.22 22.30
N THR A 125 -4.90 -11.99 23.52
CA THR A 125 -4.77 -10.66 24.15
C THR A 125 -3.30 -10.32 24.38
N PHE A 126 -3.02 -9.08 24.78
CA PHE A 126 -1.70 -8.60 25.19
C PHE A 126 -1.76 -8.05 26.60
N VAL A 127 -0.73 -8.28 27.41
CA VAL A 127 -0.59 -7.61 28.72
C VAL A 127 0.38 -6.46 28.57
N ILE A 128 -0.13 -5.22 28.63
CA ILE A 128 0.65 -3.99 28.50
C ILE A 128 0.53 -3.20 29.80
N ASN A 129 1.64 -3.06 30.52
CA ASN A 129 1.72 -2.40 31.83
C ASN A 129 0.66 -2.95 32.81
N GLY A 130 0.63 -4.27 32.98
CA GLY A 130 -0.33 -4.98 33.83
C GLY A 130 -1.76 -5.10 33.29
N ALA A 131 -2.16 -4.24 32.36
CA ALA A 131 -3.49 -4.24 31.79
C ALA A 131 -3.61 -5.18 30.57
N GLU A 132 -4.67 -5.98 30.54
CA GLU A 132 -4.98 -6.82 29.40
C GLU A 132 -5.69 -6.01 28.29
N ARG A 133 -5.19 -6.13 27.06
CA ARG A 133 -5.64 -5.38 25.89
C ARG A 133 -5.89 -6.32 24.73
N CYS A 134 -6.84 -5.96 23.87
CA CYS A 134 -7.06 -6.62 22.59
C CYS A 134 -6.78 -5.64 21.45
N ILE A 135 -6.17 -6.14 20.37
CA ILE A 135 -5.99 -5.38 19.13
C ILE A 135 -7.18 -5.69 18.23
N VAL A 136 -8.00 -4.67 17.96
CA VAL A 136 -9.20 -4.82 17.13
C VAL A 136 -8.83 -4.70 15.66
N SER A 137 -9.31 -5.61 14.83
CA SER A 137 -9.13 -5.54 13.39
C SER A 137 -9.82 -4.31 12.81
N GLN A 138 -9.07 -3.50 12.06
CA GLN A 138 -9.60 -2.32 11.39
C GLN A 138 -10.03 -2.67 9.96
N LEU A 139 -11.19 -2.17 9.54
CA LEU A 139 -11.62 -2.22 8.15
C LEU A 139 -11.20 -0.92 7.45
N VAL A 140 -10.31 -1.05 6.47
CA VAL A 140 -9.82 0.07 5.65
C VAL A 140 -10.08 -0.19 4.18
N ARG A 141 -10.14 0.88 3.38
CA ARG A 141 -10.18 0.73 1.91
C ARG A 141 -8.86 0.13 1.45
N SER A 142 -8.93 -0.95 0.68
CA SER A 142 -7.73 -1.55 0.10
C SER A 142 -7.08 -0.60 -0.92
N PRO A 143 -5.75 -0.60 -1.07
CA PRO A 143 -5.06 0.13 -2.13
C PRO A 143 -5.55 -0.27 -3.53
N GLY A 144 -5.59 0.66 -4.47
CA GLY A 144 -6.02 0.42 -5.85
C GLY A 144 -6.70 1.63 -6.51
N VAL A 145 -7.32 1.36 -7.66
CA VAL A 145 -8.01 2.36 -8.50
C VAL A 145 -9.52 2.28 -8.27
N TYR A 146 -10.15 3.41 -7.97
CA TYR A 146 -11.58 3.54 -7.73
C TYR A 146 -12.17 4.58 -8.66
N TYR A 147 -13.25 4.22 -9.34
CA TYR A 147 -14.02 5.16 -10.16
C TYR A 147 -15.31 5.51 -9.44
N ALA A 148 -15.74 6.75 -9.57
CA ALA A 148 -17.06 7.19 -9.17
C ALA A 148 -17.63 8.11 -10.25
N MET A 149 -18.96 8.16 -10.30
CA MET A 149 -19.71 9.08 -11.15
C MET A 149 -20.69 9.82 -10.26
N ASP A 150 -20.78 11.12 -10.44
CA ASP A 150 -21.75 11.99 -9.79
C ASP A 150 -22.38 12.91 -10.85
N HIS A 151 -23.41 13.67 -10.47
CA HIS A 151 -24.05 14.64 -11.37
C HIS A 151 -23.82 16.06 -10.87
N ASP A 152 -23.46 16.96 -11.78
CA ASP A 152 -23.48 18.40 -11.49
C ASP A 152 -24.93 18.90 -11.33
N LYS A 153 -25.09 20.14 -10.84
CA LYS A 153 -26.37 20.85 -10.70
C LYS A 153 -27.18 20.92 -11.99
N THR A 154 -26.50 20.84 -13.14
CA THR A 154 -27.10 20.84 -14.47
C THR A 154 -27.55 19.45 -14.94
N GLY A 155 -27.23 18.39 -14.19
CA GLY A 155 -27.49 17.00 -14.55
C GLY A 155 -26.40 16.37 -15.42
N LYS A 156 -25.30 17.05 -15.68
CA LYS A 156 -24.15 16.49 -16.41
C LYS A 156 -23.40 15.48 -15.54
N GLU A 157 -23.07 14.33 -16.12
CA GLU A 157 -22.26 13.31 -15.46
C GLU A 157 -20.81 13.79 -15.28
N LEU A 158 -20.31 13.73 -14.06
CA LEU A 158 -18.93 14.02 -13.69
C LEU A 158 -18.26 12.73 -13.23
N TYR A 159 -17.11 12.44 -13.84
CA TYR A 159 -16.35 11.24 -13.55
C TYR A 159 -15.17 11.58 -12.67
N THR A 160 -14.97 10.76 -11.63
CA THR A 160 -13.80 10.86 -10.75
C THR A 160 -13.10 9.53 -10.66
N ASN A 161 -11.79 9.57 -10.51
CA ASN A 161 -10.95 8.40 -10.31
C ASN A 161 -9.94 8.69 -9.18
N THR A 162 -9.83 7.79 -8.22
CA THR A 162 -8.86 7.87 -7.12
C THR A 162 -7.93 6.66 -7.16
N VAL A 163 -6.62 6.93 -7.24
CA VAL A 163 -5.56 5.96 -7.03
C VAL A 163 -5.07 6.07 -5.60
N ILE A 164 -5.38 5.05 -4.80
CA ILE A 164 -5.05 4.96 -3.38
C ILE A 164 -3.84 4.02 -3.22
N PRO A 165 -2.66 4.52 -2.81
CA PRO A 165 -1.54 3.66 -2.43
C PRO A 165 -1.69 3.05 -1.04
N ASN A 166 -0.87 2.06 -0.74
CA ASN A 166 -0.66 1.55 0.61
C ASN A 166 0.14 2.55 1.46
N ARG A 167 1.18 3.13 0.86
CA ARG A 167 2.02 4.19 1.41
C ARG A 167 2.35 5.17 0.30
N GLY A 168 2.20 6.47 0.53
CA GLY A 168 2.54 7.52 -0.45
C GLY A 168 1.38 8.44 -0.81
N ALA A 169 1.61 9.27 -1.84
CA ALA A 169 0.67 10.30 -2.27
C ALA A 169 -0.54 9.74 -3.03
N TRP A 170 -1.72 10.30 -2.78
CA TRP A 170 -2.92 9.94 -3.55
C TRP A 170 -2.93 10.69 -4.88
N LEU A 171 -3.41 10.04 -5.93
CA LEU A 171 -3.71 10.69 -7.21
C LEU A 171 -5.22 10.68 -7.40
N GLU A 172 -5.80 11.88 -7.50
CA GLU A 172 -7.24 12.07 -7.67
C GLU A 172 -7.48 12.78 -8.99
N TYR A 173 -8.20 12.13 -9.88
CA TYR A 173 -8.56 12.63 -11.20
C TYR A 173 -10.03 13.01 -11.18
N GLU A 174 -10.37 14.15 -11.77
CA GLU A 174 -11.75 14.65 -11.80
C GLU A 174 -12.01 15.45 -13.07
N THR A 175 -13.22 15.32 -13.60
CA THR A 175 -13.73 16.17 -14.69
C THR A 175 -14.63 17.26 -14.12
N ASP A 176 -14.66 18.42 -14.75
CA ASP A 176 -15.58 19.50 -14.39
C ASP A 176 -16.74 19.66 -15.38
N ALA A 177 -17.63 20.61 -15.11
CA ALA A 177 -18.79 20.86 -15.97
C ALA A 177 -18.43 21.39 -17.37
N ASN A 178 -17.20 21.89 -17.58
CA ASN A 178 -16.71 22.41 -18.86
C ASN A 178 -15.89 21.38 -19.64
N ASP A 179 -15.93 20.09 -19.26
CA ASP A 179 -15.10 19.05 -19.85
C ASP A 179 -13.60 19.33 -19.73
N ILE A 180 -13.18 19.94 -18.62
CA ILE A 180 -11.77 20.12 -18.30
C ILE A 180 -11.34 19.01 -17.35
N PHE A 181 -10.21 18.38 -17.68
CA PHE A 181 -9.69 17.26 -16.93
C PHE A 181 -8.55 17.66 -15.99
N TYR A 182 -8.73 17.35 -14.70
CA TYR A 182 -7.80 17.72 -13.63
C TYR A 182 -7.22 16.50 -12.92
N VAL A 183 -6.05 16.71 -12.33
CA VAL A 183 -5.45 15.84 -11.32
C VAL A 183 -5.14 16.64 -10.05
N ARG A 184 -5.30 16.00 -8.90
CA ARG A 184 -4.81 16.46 -7.59
C ARG A 184 -3.85 15.42 -7.04
N ILE A 185 -2.75 15.91 -6.49
CA ILE A 185 -1.73 15.08 -5.86
C ILE A 185 -1.78 15.36 -4.35
N ASP A 186 -2.08 14.34 -3.56
CA ASP A 186 -2.17 14.39 -2.09
C ASP A 186 -3.06 15.52 -1.55
N LYS A 187 -4.27 15.65 -2.12
CA LYS A 187 -5.29 16.67 -1.76
C LYS A 187 -4.84 18.13 -1.95
N ASN A 188 -3.78 18.37 -2.72
CA ASN A 188 -3.40 19.72 -3.13
C ASN A 188 -4.36 20.31 -4.16
N ARG A 189 -4.04 21.53 -4.61
CA ARG A 189 -4.81 22.26 -5.63
C ARG A 189 -4.88 21.47 -6.95
N LYS A 190 -5.94 21.71 -7.71
CA LYS A 190 -6.12 21.14 -9.06
C LYS A 190 -4.97 21.55 -9.97
N ILE A 191 -4.48 20.59 -10.74
CA ILE A 191 -3.51 20.73 -11.82
C ILE A 191 -4.20 20.20 -13.08
N TYR A 192 -4.00 20.82 -14.24
CA TYR A 192 -4.51 20.23 -15.48
C TYR A 192 -3.85 18.89 -15.75
N ILE A 193 -4.60 17.92 -16.27
CA ILE A 193 -4.02 16.60 -16.57
C ILE A 193 -2.86 16.71 -17.54
N THR A 194 -2.95 17.61 -18.52
CA THR A 194 -1.93 17.88 -19.54
C THR A 194 -0.65 18.43 -18.93
N THR A 195 -0.73 19.31 -17.93
CA THR A 195 0.44 19.79 -17.16
C THR A 195 1.11 18.63 -16.46
N PHE A 196 0.33 17.73 -15.85
CA PHE A 196 0.89 16.55 -15.20
C PHE A 196 1.53 15.57 -16.20
N LEU A 197 0.91 15.33 -17.35
CA LEU A 197 1.47 14.49 -18.42
C LEU A 197 2.80 15.06 -18.96
N ARG A 198 2.88 16.38 -19.18
CA ARG A 198 4.14 17.06 -19.54
C ARG A 198 5.22 16.88 -18.49
N SER A 199 4.87 16.97 -17.21
CA SER A 199 5.83 16.75 -16.11
C SER A 199 6.38 15.31 -16.04
N LEU A 200 5.68 14.35 -16.65
CA LEU A 200 6.10 12.94 -16.74
C LEU A 200 6.87 12.60 -18.02
N GLY A 201 7.01 13.55 -18.96
CA GLY A 201 7.84 13.41 -20.16
C GLY A 201 7.11 13.49 -21.50
N LEU A 202 5.79 13.63 -21.53
CA LEU A 202 5.03 13.94 -22.77
C LEU A 202 4.99 15.46 -22.94
N GLY A 203 6.10 16.04 -23.37
CA GLY A 203 6.41 17.46 -23.26
C GLY A 203 5.62 18.39 -24.18
N THR A 204 5.20 17.93 -25.36
CA THR A 204 4.50 18.76 -26.35
C THR A 204 3.03 18.37 -26.51
N ASP A 205 2.24 19.29 -27.06
CA ASP A 205 0.81 19.04 -27.34
C ASP A 205 0.68 17.91 -28.38
N GLU A 206 1.60 17.83 -29.35
CA GLU A 206 1.67 16.77 -30.36
C GLU A 206 1.95 15.39 -29.75
N GLU A 207 2.90 15.28 -28.82
CA GLU A 207 3.20 14.02 -28.14
C GLU A 207 2.01 13.49 -27.33
N ILE A 208 1.28 14.41 -26.67
CA ILE A 208 0.06 14.07 -25.93
C ILE A 208 -1.03 13.55 -26.88
N ARG A 209 -1.24 14.22 -28.01
CA ARG A 209 -2.21 13.79 -29.04
C ARG A 209 -1.85 12.45 -29.65
N GLU A 210 -0.58 12.23 -29.97
CA GLU A 210 -0.12 10.95 -30.53
C GLU A 210 -0.32 9.80 -29.54
N TYR A 211 -0.09 10.05 -28.24
CA TYR A 211 -0.21 9.02 -27.21
C TYR A 211 -1.67 8.66 -26.88
N PHE A 212 -2.55 9.65 -26.75
CA PHE A 212 -3.93 9.44 -26.29
C PHE A 212 -4.96 9.40 -27.43
N GLY A 213 -4.61 9.87 -28.63
CA GLY A 213 -5.53 10.06 -29.75
C GLY A 213 -6.36 11.33 -29.65
N ASP A 214 -7.30 11.48 -30.59
CA ASP A 214 -8.22 12.61 -30.63
C ASP A 214 -9.32 12.43 -29.57
N ASP A 215 -9.21 13.17 -28.47
CA ASP A 215 -10.17 13.21 -27.37
C ASP A 215 -10.60 14.66 -27.10
N GLU A 216 -11.90 14.95 -27.18
CA GLU A 216 -12.44 16.31 -27.06
C GLU A 216 -12.14 16.95 -25.70
N MET A 217 -12.14 16.14 -24.62
CA MET A 217 -11.86 16.60 -23.25
C MET A 217 -10.38 16.95 -23.08
N LEU A 218 -9.51 16.15 -23.70
CA LEU A 218 -8.07 16.40 -23.71
C LEU A 218 -7.75 17.68 -24.49
N GLU A 219 -8.34 17.89 -25.66
CA GLU A 219 -8.16 19.13 -26.44
C GLU A 219 -8.67 20.37 -25.69
N ALA A 220 -9.86 20.29 -25.09
CA ALA A 220 -10.38 21.38 -24.26
C ALA A 220 -9.45 21.72 -23.10
N THR A 221 -8.78 20.70 -22.53
CA THR A 221 -7.79 20.90 -21.46
C THR A 221 -6.48 21.51 -22.00
N ILE A 222 -5.99 21.07 -23.17
CA ILE A 222 -4.79 21.63 -23.83
C ILE A 222 -4.95 23.12 -24.11
N GLU A 223 -6.14 23.56 -24.54
CA GLU A 223 -6.43 24.98 -24.80
C GLU A 223 -6.39 25.84 -23.52
N LYS A 224 -6.73 25.27 -22.37
CA LYS A 224 -6.75 25.95 -21.06
C LYS A 224 -5.40 25.89 -20.34
N ASP A 225 -4.55 24.95 -20.71
CA ASP A 225 -3.25 24.76 -20.12
C ASP A 225 -2.25 25.79 -20.63
N LEU A 226 -1.63 26.51 -19.69
CA LEU A 226 -0.63 27.53 -19.96
C LEU A 226 0.76 26.94 -20.21
N THR A 227 1.00 25.70 -19.77
CA THR A 227 2.31 25.04 -19.88
C THR A 227 2.47 24.41 -21.26
N LYS A 228 3.61 24.64 -21.91
CA LYS A 228 3.88 24.15 -23.28
C LYS A 228 5.12 23.26 -23.40
N ASN A 229 5.84 23.04 -22.31
CA ASN A 229 7.00 22.15 -22.27
C ASN A 229 7.12 21.45 -20.89
N VAL A 230 8.04 20.48 -20.82
CA VAL A 230 8.31 19.69 -19.61
C VAL A 230 8.77 20.56 -18.44
N GLU A 231 9.63 21.56 -18.68
CA GLU A 231 10.22 22.39 -17.63
C GLU A 231 9.16 23.26 -16.96
N GLU A 232 8.34 23.96 -17.74
CA GLU A 232 7.21 24.76 -17.25
C GLU A 232 6.22 23.91 -16.45
N ALA A 233 5.92 22.71 -16.95
CA ALA A 233 5.03 21.77 -16.30
C ALA A 233 5.57 21.29 -14.95
N LEU A 234 6.86 20.92 -14.88
CA LEU A 234 7.53 20.54 -13.63
C LEU A 234 7.47 21.68 -12.61
N LEU A 235 7.77 22.91 -13.03
CA LEU A 235 7.72 24.08 -12.17
C LEU A 235 6.30 24.37 -11.68
N GLU A 236 5.29 24.24 -12.54
CA GLU A 236 3.89 24.46 -12.15
C GLU A 236 3.39 23.39 -11.18
N VAL A 237 3.69 22.11 -11.42
CA VAL A 237 3.38 21.02 -10.47
C VAL A 237 4.06 21.28 -9.12
N TYR A 238 5.36 21.62 -9.12
CA TYR A 238 6.09 21.90 -7.88
C TYR A 238 5.51 23.07 -7.09
N LYS A 239 5.16 24.19 -7.76
CA LYS A 239 4.53 25.36 -7.12
C LYS A 239 3.22 25.01 -6.41
N LYS A 240 2.43 24.07 -6.97
CA LYS A 240 1.16 23.64 -6.35
C LYS A 240 1.38 22.71 -5.16
N LEU A 241 2.40 21.86 -5.23
CA LEU A 241 2.77 20.94 -4.16
C LEU A 241 3.45 21.66 -2.98
N ARG A 242 4.30 22.65 -3.27
CA ARG A 242 5.10 23.40 -2.30
C ARG A 242 4.97 24.91 -2.48
N PRO A 243 3.83 25.50 -2.08
CA PRO A 243 3.65 26.94 -2.17
C PRO A 243 4.62 27.66 -1.21
N GLY A 244 5.57 28.41 -1.76
CA GLY A 244 6.51 29.25 -1.00
C GLY A 244 7.98 28.89 -1.15
N GLU A 245 8.31 27.75 -1.76
CA GLU A 245 9.69 27.43 -2.12
C GLU A 245 9.98 27.87 -3.57
N PRO A 246 11.14 28.50 -3.85
CA PRO A 246 11.48 28.87 -5.22
C PRO A 246 11.69 27.61 -6.06
N PRO A 247 10.92 27.42 -7.15
CA PRO A 247 10.99 26.20 -7.94
C PRO A 247 12.20 26.25 -8.87
N THR A 248 12.98 25.17 -8.92
CA THR A 248 13.96 24.92 -9.99
C THR A 248 13.61 23.63 -10.70
N VAL A 249 14.00 23.47 -11.96
CA VAL A 249 13.65 22.27 -12.75
C VAL A 249 14.19 21.01 -12.08
N ASP A 250 15.43 21.05 -11.59
CA ASP A 250 16.05 19.91 -10.92
C ASP A 250 15.35 19.52 -9.61
N THR A 251 14.98 20.52 -8.79
CA THR A 251 14.27 20.24 -7.53
C THR A 251 12.86 19.75 -7.77
N ALA A 252 12.18 20.32 -8.78
CA ALA A 252 10.85 19.88 -9.19
C ALA A 252 10.84 18.43 -9.69
N LYS A 253 11.79 18.10 -10.56
CA LYS A 253 11.95 16.74 -11.09
C LYS A 253 12.26 15.74 -9.98
N ALA A 254 13.28 16.01 -9.16
CA ALA A 254 13.66 15.13 -8.06
C ALA A 254 12.52 14.95 -7.04
N HIS A 255 11.73 16.00 -6.79
CA HIS A 255 10.57 15.91 -5.92
C HIS A 255 9.48 15.00 -6.48
N LEU A 256 9.12 15.16 -7.76
CA LEU A 256 8.10 14.33 -8.41
C LEU A 256 8.55 12.86 -8.49
N GLU A 257 9.80 12.61 -8.86
CA GLU A 257 10.41 11.28 -8.86
C GLU A 257 10.35 10.64 -7.48
N GLY A 258 10.77 11.37 -6.44
CA GLY A 258 10.71 10.90 -5.06
C GLY A 258 9.28 10.72 -4.53
N LEU A 259 8.28 11.41 -5.10
CA LEU A 259 6.90 11.33 -4.64
C LEU A 259 6.17 10.10 -5.19
N LEU A 260 6.41 9.75 -6.46
CA LEU A 260 5.62 8.74 -7.18
C LEU A 260 6.42 7.48 -7.56
N PHE A 261 7.74 7.58 -7.67
CA PHE A 261 8.58 6.52 -8.24
C PHE A 261 9.63 5.97 -7.28
N ASP A 262 9.87 6.62 -6.13
CA ASP A 262 10.72 6.08 -5.08
C ASP A 262 9.97 4.97 -4.31
N PRO A 263 10.43 3.70 -4.37
CA PRO A 263 9.77 2.57 -3.68
C PRO A 263 9.78 2.72 -2.15
N ARG A 264 10.70 3.51 -1.58
CA ARG A 264 10.73 3.79 -0.14
C ARG A 264 9.59 4.72 0.28
N ARG A 265 9.12 5.58 -0.63
CA ARG A 265 8.08 6.59 -0.36
C ARG A 265 6.71 6.23 -0.92
N TYR A 266 6.68 5.46 -2.02
CA TYR A 266 5.45 5.06 -2.70
C TYR A 266 5.36 3.54 -2.86
N ASP A 267 4.31 2.95 -2.28
CA ASP A 267 4.04 1.52 -2.38
C ASP A 267 2.53 1.27 -2.54
N LEU A 268 2.18 0.36 -3.46
CA LEU A 268 0.81 -0.11 -3.66
C LEU A 268 0.52 -1.37 -2.83
N SER A 269 1.51 -2.01 -2.23
CA SER A 269 1.50 -3.36 -1.67
C SER A 269 1.19 -4.45 -2.72
N ARG A 270 1.41 -5.71 -2.35
CA ARG A 270 1.05 -6.88 -3.17
C ARG A 270 -0.44 -6.90 -3.51
N VAL A 271 -1.30 -6.56 -2.55
CA VAL A 271 -2.76 -6.55 -2.75
C VAL A 271 -3.16 -5.41 -3.69
N GLY A 272 -2.59 -4.21 -3.52
CA GLY A 272 -2.88 -3.10 -4.41
C GLY A 272 -2.38 -3.32 -5.83
N ARG A 273 -1.17 -3.88 -6.02
CA ARG A 273 -0.68 -4.30 -7.35
C ARG A 273 -1.64 -5.27 -8.03
N TYR A 274 -2.12 -6.28 -7.30
CA TYR A 274 -3.11 -7.23 -7.81
C TYR A 274 -4.42 -6.52 -8.22
N LYS A 275 -4.97 -5.66 -7.36
CA LYS A 275 -6.20 -4.92 -7.66
C LYS A 275 -6.03 -3.96 -8.84
N TYR A 276 -4.89 -3.28 -8.93
CA TYR A 276 -4.54 -2.35 -9.99
C TYR A 276 -4.48 -3.08 -11.33
N ASN A 277 -3.72 -4.18 -11.41
CA ASN A 277 -3.57 -4.98 -12.62
C ASN A 277 -4.89 -5.62 -13.07
N LYS A 278 -5.71 -6.07 -12.12
CA LYS A 278 -7.04 -6.59 -12.43
C LYS A 278 -7.94 -5.48 -12.99
N LYS A 279 -7.95 -4.30 -12.36
CA LYS A 279 -8.84 -3.20 -12.75
C LYS A 279 -8.47 -2.56 -14.08
N LEU A 280 -7.17 -2.47 -14.39
CA LEU A 280 -6.66 -1.90 -15.64
C LEU A 280 -6.32 -2.95 -16.70
N GLY A 281 -6.63 -4.22 -16.45
CA GLY A 281 -6.34 -5.31 -17.37
C GLY A 281 -6.99 -5.07 -18.74
N MET A 282 -6.18 -5.12 -19.80
CA MET A 282 -6.65 -4.87 -21.17
C MET A 282 -7.69 -5.89 -21.64
N VAL A 283 -7.57 -7.15 -21.20
CA VAL A 283 -8.45 -8.24 -21.64
C VAL A 283 -9.92 -7.95 -21.35
N GLU A 284 -10.24 -7.48 -20.15
CA GLU A 284 -11.63 -7.14 -19.78
C GLU A 284 -12.13 -5.93 -20.59
N ARG A 285 -11.26 -4.96 -20.92
CA ARG A 285 -11.61 -3.76 -21.70
C ARG A 285 -11.85 -4.03 -23.18
N LEU A 286 -11.15 -5.03 -23.74
CA LEU A 286 -11.26 -5.43 -25.15
C LEU A 286 -12.43 -6.39 -25.40
N THR A 287 -13.08 -6.88 -24.36
CA THR A 287 -14.19 -7.83 -24.50
C THR A 287 -15.35 -7.18 -25.26
N GLY A 288 -15.69 -7.75 -26.42
CA GLY A 288 -16.75 -7.22 -27.30
C GLY A 288 -16.32 -6.07 -28.22
N GLN A 289 -15.04 -5.69 -28.21
CA GLN A 289 -14.49 -4.68 -29.12
C GLN A 289 -13.87 -5.33 -30.36
N ILE A 290 -13.95 -4.63 -31.49
CA ILE A 290 -13.24 -5.01 -32.73
C ILE A 290 -11.88 -4.31 -32.72
N LEU A 291 -10.81 -5.05 -32.98
CA LEU A 291 -9.47 -4.50 -33.07
C LEU A 291 -9.39 -3.51 -34.24
N ALA A 292 -8.96 -2.28 -33.95
CA ALA A 292 -8.75 -1.27 -34.99
C ALA A 292 -7.60 -1.64 -35.95
N GLN A 293 -6.61 -2.39 -35.46
CA GLN A 293 -5.47 -2.88 -36.21
C GLN A 293 -5.13 -4.31 -35.76
N PRO A 294 -4.56 -5.16 -36.64
CA PRO A 294 -4.09 -6.48 -36.24
C PRO A 294 -3.08 -6.40 -35.08
N VAL A 295 -3.20 -7.30 -34.11
CA VAL A 295 -2.20 -7.43 -33.04
C VAL A 295 -0.97 -8.10 -33.62
N ILE A 296 0.08 -7.30 -33.87
CA ILE A 296 1.37 -7.80 -34.35
C ILE A 296 2.30 -7.91 -33.13
N SER A 297 2.76 -9.11 -32.82
CA SER A 297 3.80 -9.31 -31.81
C SER A 297 5.12 -8.71 -32.31
N PRO A 298 5.78 -7.80 -31.57
CA PRO A 298 7.11 -7.31 -31.93
C PRO A 298 8.18 -8.41 -31.96
N LEU A 299 7.90 -9.56 -31.33
CA LEU A 299 8.77 -10.72 -31.27
C LEU A 299 8.57 -11.70 -32.45
N GLY A 300 7.70 -11.37 -33.41
CA GLY A 300 7.31 -12.27 -34.49
C GLY A 300 6.36 -13.38 -34.00
N SER A 301 5.54 -13.86 -34.92
CA SER A 301 4.62 -14.98 -34.72
C SER A 301 5.34 -16.27 -34.31
N THR A 302 4.87 -16.91 -33.25
CA THR A 302 4.83 -18.39 -33.20
C THR A 302 3.39 -18.83 -33.45
#